data_AF-A0A920BGP8-F1
#
_entry.id   AF-A0A920BGP8-F1
#
_cell.length_a   1.000
_cell.length_b   1.000
_cell.length_c   1.000
_cell.angle_alpha   90.00
_cell.angle_beta   90.00
_cell.angle_gamma   90.00
#
_symmetry.space_group_name_H-M   'P 1'
#
loop_
_entity.id
_entity.type
_entity.pdbx_description
1 polymer ?
#
loop_
_entity_poly.entity_id
_entity_poly.type
_entity_poly.pdbx_seq_one_letter_code
_entity_poly.pdbx_strand_id
1 'polypeptide(L)'
;MDGDSKPLMSEQWAGCVDSVGSQMLARVLSQMKYNAAVAAVGLAGGADLPTTVIPFIIRGVALLGIDSVMCPFDRRLEAWNRLAKDLPKPALDAATSVIGLSDVPAAGADILAGRVRGRLVVDLNR
;
A
#
# COMPACT_ATOMS: atom_id res chain seq x y z
N MET A 1 24.12 -6.27 -2.61
CA MET A 1 23.87 -7.22 -1.52
C MET A 1 23.10 -8.36 -2.14
N ASP A 2 23.81 -9.44 -2.48
CA ASP A 2 23.24 -10.66 -3.04
C ASP A 2 22.46 -11.38 -1.94
N GLY A 3 21.20 -10.98 -1.79
CA GLY A 3 20.24 -11.68 -0.96
C GLY A 3 19.51 -12.67 -1.84
N ASP A 4 20.03 -13.89 -1.95
CA ASP A 4 19.31 -15.06 -2.43
C ASP A 4 18.01 -15.19 -1.61
N SER A 5 16.95 -14.52 -2.07
CA SER A 5 15.63 -14.64 -1.46
C SER A 5 15.17 -16.03 -1.85
N LYS A 6 15.27 -16.97 -0.91
CA LYS A 6 14.71 -18.31 -1.07
C LYS A 6 13.33 -18.17 -1.73
N PRO A 7 13.04 -18.88 -2.82
CA PRO A 7 11.78 -18.71 -3.54
C PRO A 7 10.54 -18.88 -2.67
N LEU A 8 10.71 -19.56 -1.54
CA LEU A 8 9.72 -19.70 -0.48
C LEU A 8 10.39 -19.50 0.89
N MET A 9 9.94 -18.51 1.64
CA MET A 9 10.38 -18.24 3.02
C MET A 9 9.34 -18.77 4.02
N SER A 10 9.64 -18.73 5.33
CA SER A 10 8.68 -19.11 6.36
C SER A 10 7.38 -18.30 6.24
N GLU A 11 6.24 -18.95 6.51
CA GLU A 11 4.92 -18.31 6.48
C GLU A 11 4.74 -17.37 7.69
N GLN A 12 4.51 -16.09 7.42
CA GLN A 12 4.37 -15.04 8.42
C GLN A 12 3.01 -14.35 8.34
N TRP A 13 2.56 -14.03 7.11
CA TRP A 13 1.48 -13.07 6.87
C TRP A 13 0.21 -13.74 6.37
N ALA A 14 -0.93 -13.46 7.02
CA ALA A 14 -2.25 -13.89 6.55
C ALA A 14 -2.83 -13.02 5.42
N GLY A 15 -2.28 -11.82 5.24
CA GLY A 15 -2.64 -10.87 4.20
C GLY A 15 -1.69 -9.68 4.23
N CYS A 16 -1.63 -8.91 3.14
CA CYS A 16 -0.81 -7.70 3.06
C CYS A 16 -1.51 -6.62 2.23
N VAL A 17 -1.38 -5.36 2.64
CA VAL A 17 -1.66 -4.18 1.82
C VAL A 17 -0.31 -3.53 1.54
N ASP A 18 0.13 -3.56 0.29
CA ASP A 18 1.47 -3.12 -0.10
C ASP A 18 1.43 -1.82 -0.90
N SER A 19 2.01 -0.77 -0.33
CA SER A 19 2.21 0.53 -0.98
C SER A 19 3.64 0.75 -1.48
N VAL A 20 4.50 -0.27 -1.44
CA VAL A 20 5.93 -0.16 -1.71
C VAL A 20 6.32 -0.76 -3.05
N GLY A 21 5.93 -2.00 -3.37
CA GLY A 21 6.32 -2.66 -4.62
C GLY A 21 7.75 -3.23 -4.63
N SER A 22 8.25 -3.56 -5.83
CA SER A 22 9.61 -4.05 -6.11
C SER A 22 10.07 -5.21 -5.19
N GLN A 23 11.35 -5.19 -4.80
CA GLN A 23 12.01 -6.20 -3.98
C GLN A 23 11.27 -6.48 -2.66
N MET A 24 10.63 -5.46 -2.07
CA MET A 24 9.85 -5.63 -0.85
C MET A 24 8.62 -6.50 -1.10
N LEU A 25 7.85 -6.19 -2.15
CA LEU A 25 6.70 -6.99 -2.54
C LEU A 25 7.09 -8.44 -2.88
N ALA A 26 8.17 -8.62 -3.65
CA ALA A 26 8.69 -9.94 -3.98
C ALA A 26 9.02 -10.77 -2.72
N ARG A 27 9.65 -10.14 -1.73
CA ARG A 27 9.93 -10.76 -0.43
C ARG A 27 8.66 -11.09 0.34
N VAL A 28 7.70 -10.17 0.42
CA VAL A 28 6.42 -10.38 1.11
C VAL A 28 5.67 -11.57 0.51
N LEU A 29 5.59 -11.67 -0.82
CA LEU A 29 4.96 -12.79 -1.52
C LEU A 29 5.53 -14.15 -1.08
N SER A 30 6.85 -14.25 -0.90
CA SER A 30 7.51 -15.49 -0.42
C SER A 30 7.20 -15.86 1.03
N GLN A 31 6.68 -14.93 1.84
CA GLN A 31 6.37 -15.09 3.27
C GLN A 31 4.86 -15.21 3.55
N MET A 32 4.02 -15.15 2.52
CA MET A 32 2.57 -15.28 2.69
C MET A 32 2.20 -16.69 3.14
N LYS A 33 1.20 -16.77 4.02
CA LYS A 33 0.55 -18.02 4.42
C LYS A 33 -0.21 -18.64 3.26
N TYR A 34 -0.48 -19.94 3.34
CA TYR A 34 -1.33 -20.66 2.39
C TYR A 34 -2.67 -19.95 2.16
N ASN A 35 -3.07 -19.79 0.89
CA ASN A 35 -4.26 -19.10 0.40
C ASN A 35 -4.40 -17.61 0.83
N ALA A 36 -3.32 -16.97 1.27
CA ALA A 36 -3.35 -15.55 1.59
C ALA A 36 -3.31 -14.65 0.34
N ALA A 37 -3.66 -13.37 0.51
CA ALA A 37 -3.65 -12.40 -0.58
C ALA A 37 -2.86 -11.14 -0.23
N VAL A 38 -2.25 -10.54 -1.25
CA VAL A 38 -1.60 -9.23 -1.19
C VAL A 38 -2.36 -8.26 -2.09
N ALA A 39 -2.79 -7.12 -1.53
CA ALA A 39 -3.35 -6.01 -2.27
C ALA A 39 -2.23 -5.01 -2.63
N ALA A 40 -1.83 -4.98 -3.90
CA ALA A 40 -0.80 -4.05 -4.39
C ALA A 40 -1.43 -2.70 -4.77
N VAL A 41 -1.02 -1.64 -4.06
CA VAL A 41 -1.57 -0.27 -4.18
C VAL A 41 -0.53 0.78 -4.55
N GLY A 42 0.77 0.49 -4.48
CA GLY A 42 1.82 1.49 -4.71
C GLY A 42 3.15 0.93 -5.20
N LEU A 43 4.02 1.84 -5.63
CA LEU A 43 5.31 1.55 -6.28
C LEU A 43 6.45 2.43 -5.75
N ALA A 44 6.34 2.93 -4.52
CA ALA A 44 7.32 3.85 -3.93
C ALA A 44 8.75 3.27 -3.88
N GLY A 45 8.88 1.94 -3.81
CA GLY A 45 10.16 1.21 -3.87
C GLY A 45 10.59 0.77 -5.27
N GLY A 46 9.75 0.95 -6.30
CA GLY A 46 10.04 0.56 -7.69
C GLY A 46 8.87 -0.13 -8.39
N ALA A 47 8.86 -0.06 -9.72
CA ALA A 47 7.79 -0.61 -10.58
C ALA A 47 8.06 -2.04 -11.07
N ASP A 48 9.28 -2.55 -10.89
CA ASP A 48 9.63 -3.93 -11.19
C ASP A 48 8.99 -4.91 -10.18
N LEU A 49 8.93 -6.20 -10.52
CA LEU A 49 8.49 -7.25 -9.61
C LEU A 49 9.40 -8.48 -9.75
N PRO A 50 10.55 -8.49 -9.07
CA PRO A 50 11.55 -9.56 -9.15
C PRO A 50 11.13 -10.75 -8.25
N THR A 51 10.03 -11.41 -8.59
CA THR A 51 9.48 -12.56 -7.85
C THR A 51 9.58 -13.87 -8.66
N THR A 52 9.12 -14.96 -8.07
CA THR A 52 9.00 -16.26 -8.74
C THR A 52 7.55 -16.74 -8.71
N VAL A 53 7.21 -17.73 -9.54
CA VAL A 53 5.87 -18.35 -9.54
C VAL A 53 5.60 -19.22 -8.31
N ILE A 54 6.63 -19.54 -7.50
CA ILE A 54 6.57 -20.57 -6.44
C ILE A 54 5.54 -20.25 -5.34
N PRO A 55 5.44 -19.02 -4.79
CA PRO A 55 4.41 -18.71 -3.79
C PRO A 55 2.98 -18.91 -4.30
N PHE A 56 2.75 -18.66 -5.58
CA PHE A 56 1.44 -18.80 -6.21
C PHE A 56 1.05 -20.27 -6.36
N ILE A 57 1.95 -21.10 -6.90
CA ILE A 57 1.62 -22.49 -7.25
C ILE A 57 1.68 -23.45 -6.04
N ILE A 58 2.53 -23.20 -5.04
CA ILE A 58 2.67 -24.09 -3.87
C ILE A 58 1.84 -23.63 -2.68
N ARG A 59 1.58 -22.32 -2.55
CA ARG A 59 0.80 -21.77 -1.43
C ARG A 59 -0.52 -21.11 -1.84
N GLY A 60 -0.87 -21.05 -3.12
CA GLY A 60 -2.12 -20.42 -3.55
C GLY A 60 -2.18 -18.92 -3.22
N VAL A 61 -1.03 -18.25 -3.11
CA VAL A 61 -0.97 -16.82 -2.81
C VAL A 61 -1.58 -16.02 -3.97
N ALA A 62 -2.43 -15.04 -3.67
CA ALA A 62 -2.98 -14.13 -4.66
C ALA A 62 -2.30 -12.75 -4.62
N LEU A 63 -1.96 -12.21 -5.79
CA LEU A 63 -1.55 -10.82 -5.96
C LEU A 63 -2.70 -10.05 -6.63
N LEU A 64 -3.29 -9.11 -5.90
CA LEU A 64 -4.48 -8.36 -6.32
C LEU A 64 -4.08 -6.92 -6.64
N GLY A 65 -4.20 -6.52 -7.91
CA GLY A 65 -3.99 -5.14 -8.33
C GLY A 65 -5.16 -4.25 -7.91
N ILE A 66 -4.87 -3.16 -7.21
CA ILE A 66 -5.86 -2.20 -6.77
C ILE A 66 -5.76 -0.91 -7.59
N ASP A 67 -6.76 -0.66 -8.43
CA ASP A 67 -6.92 0.60 -9.14
C ASP A 67 -8.00 1.46 -8.49
N SER A 68 -7.61 2.64 -8.02
CA SER A 68 -8.54 3.65 -7.48
C SER A 68 -9.01 4.65 -8.53
N VAL A 69 -8.36 4.72 -9.70
CA VAL A 69 -8.60 5.73 -10.74
C VAL A 69 -9.86 5.41 -11.53
N MET A 70 -10.01 4.18 -12.01
CA MET A 70 -11.18 3.77 -12.83
C MET A 70 -12.19 2.92 -12.06
N CYS A 71 -12.11 2.90 -10.72
CA CYS A 71 -13.04 2.15 -9.88
C CYS A 71 -14.52 2.54 -10.17
N PRO A 72 -15.43 1.58 -10.43
CA PRO A 72 -16.85 1.84 -10.68
C PRO A 72 -17.54 2.58 -9.54
N PHE A 73 -18.57 3.37 -9.86
CA PHE A 73 -19.29 4.20 -8.90
C PHE A 73 -19.82 3.41 -7.69
N ASP A 74 -20.51 2.29 -7.93
CA ASP A 74 -21.11 1.49 -6.85
C ASP A 74 -20.06 0.96 -5.87
N ARG A 75 -18.90 0.56 -6.38
CA ARG A 75 -17.76 0.12 -5.56
C ARG A 75 -17.15 1.28 -4.77
N ARG A 76 -17.09 2.48 -5.34
CA ARG A 76 -16.63 3.68 -4.61
C ARG A 76 -17.58 4.01 -3.46
N LEU A 77 -18.89 4.00 -3.71
CA LEU A 77 -19.89 4.30 -2.69
C LEU A 77 -19.78 3.32 -1.51
N GLU A 78 -19.67 2.02 -1.80
CA GLU A 78 -19.46 1.01 -0.77
C GLU A 78 -18.17 1.24 0.03
N ALA A 79 -17.05 1.53 -0.65
CA ALA A 79 -15.79 1.82 0.01
C ALA A 79 -15.88 3.05 0.94
N TRP A 80 -16.55 4.12 0.50
CA TRP A 80 -16.77 5.31 1.32
C TRP A 80 -17.67 5.05 2.53
N ASN A 81 -18.75 4.29 2.35
CA ASN A 81 -19.62 3.87 3.47
C ASN A 81 -18.84 3.06 4.51
N ARG A 82 -18.00 2.13 4.05
CA ARG A 82 -17.11 1.38 4.92
C ARG A 82 -16.08 2.25 5.62
N LEU A 83 -15.46 3.22 4.94
CA LEU A 83 -14.54 4.16 5.60
C LEU A 83 -15.24 4.95 6.71
N ALA A 84 -16.45 5.46 6.46
CA ALA A 84 -17.21 6.20 7.47
C ALA A 84 -17.58 5.36 8.69
N LYS A 85 -17.80 4.06 8.50
CA LYS A 85 -18.17 3.10 9.56
C LYS A 85 -16.96 2.54 10.31
N ASP A 86 -15.95 2.11 9.57
CA ASP A 86 -14.89 1.22 10.07
C ASP A 86 -13.60 1.98 10.42
N LEU A 87 -13.36 3.18 9.86
CA LEU A 87 -12.16 3.98 10.18
C LEU A 87 -12.41 4.86 11.41
N PRO A 88 -11.73 4.60 12.55
CA PRO A 88 -11.93 5.41 13.75
C PRO A 88 -11.44 6.85 13.53
N LYS A 89 -12.33 7.83 13.74
CA LYS A 89 -12.00 9.26 13.60
C LYS A 89 -10.75 9.66 14.40
N PRO A 90 -10.58 9.26 15.68
CA PRO A 90 -9.38 9.64 16.43
C PRO A 90 -8.07 9.14 15.82
N ALA A 91 -8.09 7.95 15.20
CA ALA A 91 -6.91 7.40 14.53
C ALA A 91 -6.59 8.16 13.23
N LEU A 92 -7.62 8.60 12.51
CA LEU A 92 -7.45 9.47 11.35
C LEU A 92 -6.90 10.84 11.75
N ASP A 93 -7.47 11.46 12.78
CA ASP A 93 -7.05 12.77 13.26
C ASP A 93 -5.59 12.74 13.72
N ALA A 94 -5.20 11.69 14.47
CA ALA A 94 -3.81 11.50 14.91
C ALA A 94 -2.80 11.30 13.77
N ALA A 95 -3.26 10.88 12.59
CA ALA A 95 -2.44 10.71 11.40
C ALA A 95 -2.50 11.93 10.46
N THR A 96 -3.21 13.01 10.81
CA THR A 96 -3.47 14.13 9.91
C THR A 96 -2.75 15.40 10.35
N SER A 97 -2.12 16.09 9.39
CA SER A 97 -1.52 17.43 9.58
C SER A 97 -2.09 18.40 8.54
N VAL A 98 -2.34 19.65 8.95
CA VAL A 98 -2.91 20.68 8.06
C VAL A 98 -1.82 21.61 7.55
N ILE A 99 -1.78 21.83 6.23
CA ILE A 99 -0.87 22.74 5.54
C ILE A 99 -1.66 23.79 4.74
N GLY A 100 -1.03 24.92 4.43
CA GLY A 100 -1.60 25.92 3.51
C GLY A 100 -1.31 25.56 2.04
N LEU A 101 -2.00 26.21 1.11
CA LEU A 101 -1.78 25.99 -0.33
C LEU A 101 -0.33 26.31 -0.75
N SER A 102 0.29 27.32 -0.13
CA SER A 102 1.69 27.71 -0.39
C SER A 102 2.72 26.62 -0.05
N ASP A 103 2.38 25.69 0.83
CA ASP A 103 3.30 24.65 1.32
C ASP A 103 3.35 23.44 0.37
N VAL A 104 2.38 23.32 -0.55
CA VAL A 104 2.21 22.16 -1.43
C VAL A 104 3.46 21.81 -2.26
N PRO A 105 4.20 22.76 -2.87
CA PRO A 105 5.40 22.42 -3.63
C PRO A 105 6.48 21.75 -2.78
N ALA A 106 6.71 22.25 -1.56
CA ALA A 106 7.68 21.67 -0.63
C ALA A 106 7.20 20.29 -0.14
N ALA A 107 5.93 20.19 0.26
CA ALA A 107 5.32 18.93 0.68
C ALA A 107 5.34 17.86 -0.43
N GLY A 108 5.20 18.26 -1.69
CA GLY A 108 5.32 17.40 -2.88
C GLY A 108 6.72 16.81 -3.04
N ALA A 109 7.77 17.59 -2.79
CA ALA A 109 9.13 17.07 -2.78
C ALA A 109 9.37 16.13 -1.59
N ASP A 110 8.81 16.45 -0.42
CA ASP A 110 8.94 15.64 0.78
C ASP A 110 8.23 14.28 0.68
N ILE A 111 7.04 14.22 0.08
CA ILE A 111 6.31 12.95 -0.09
C ILE A 111 7.03 12.01 -1.04
N LEU A 112 7.60 12.53 -2.14
CA LEU A 112 8.40 11.74 -3.08
C LEU A 112 9.69 11.23 -2.44
N ALA A 113 10.27 12.00 -1.52
CA ALA A 113 11.44 11.59 -0.76
C ALA A 113 11.12 10.71 0.47
N GLY A 114 9.84 10.31 0.67
CA GLY A 114 9.42 9.50 1.81
C GLY A 114 9.53 10.20 3.17
N ARG A 115 9.58 11.54 3.21
CA ARG A 115 9.71 12.34 4.44
C ARG A 115 8.38 12.70 5.09
N VAL A 116 7.27 12.49 4.39
CA VAL A 116 5.91 12.73 4.93
C VAL A 116 5.45 11.53 5.73
N ARG A 117 5.07 11.77 6.99
CA ARG A 117 4.39 10.79 7.85
C ARG A 117 2.90 11.13 7.93
N GLY A 118 2.04 10.12 7.79
CA GLY A 118 0.59 10.28 7.91
C GLY A 118 -0.05 10.86 6.65
N ARG A 119 -1.00 11.78 6.82
CA ARG A 119 -1.78 12.41 5.76
C ARG A 119 -1.75 13.93 5.91
N LEU A 120 -1.59 14.62 4.79
CA LEU A 120 -1.68 16.08 4.73
C LEU A 120 -3.07 16.49 4.27
N VAL A 121 -3.66 17.46 4.94
CA VAL A 121 -4.88 18.15 4.50
C VAL A 121 -4.49 19.58 4.11
N VAL A 122 -4.81 19.97 2.89
CA VAL A 122 -4.57 21.33 2.40
C VAL A 122 -5.81 22.17 2.71
N ASP A 123 -5.65 23.18 3.56
CA ASP A 123 -6.68 24.19 3.78
C ASP A 123 -6.51 25.32 2.76
N LEU A 124 -7.52 25.53 1.92
CA LEU A 124 -7.50 26.53 0.86
C LEU A 124 -7.78 27.97 1.36
N ASN A 125 -8.21 28.11 2.62
CA ASN A 125 -8.51 29.41 3.22
C ASN A 125 -7.37 29.96 4.08
N ARG A 126 -6.26 29.22 4.19
CA ARG A 126 -5.07 29.59 4.95
C ARG A 126 -4.01 30.22 4.06
#